data_AF-A0A6G7XIG5-F1
#
_entry.id   AF-A0A6G7XIG5-F1
#
_cell.length_a   1.000
_cell.length_b   1.000
_cell.length_c   1.000
_cell.angle_alpha   90.00
_cell.angle_beta   90.00
_cell.angle_gamma   90.00
#
_symmetry.space_group_name_H-M   'P 1'
#
loop_
_entity.id
_entity.type
_entity.pdbx_description
1 polymer ?
#
loop_
_entity_poly.entity_id
_entity_poly.type
_entity_poly.pdbx_seq_one_letter_code
_entity_poly.pdbx_strand_id
1 'polypeptide(L)'
;MHELHAEDLSLSAIARELGVAKSTVSRWAKEDNLSFDRSQTADAVAAKSIDLAAGRQRLAEKMLAASEAMLDRIDDPYLVYNFGGKDNDYKEHELESAPVEVRRNVITTAAITFDKLSRIVERDPDVSGAQSVVQSLEAGILAAADILRAPETEITEEA
;
A
#
# COMPACT_ATOMS: atom_id res chain seq x y z
N MET A 1 -33.25 10.26 15.52
CA MET A 1 -32.10 9.33 15.40
C MET A 1 -32.56 7.89 15.27
N HIS A 2 -33.38 7.38 16.20
CA HIS A 2 -33.93 6.02 16.13
C HIS A 2 -34.73 5.71 14.84
N GLU A 3 -35.61 6.60 14.36
CA GLU A 3 -36.35 6.39 13.10
C GLU A 3 -35.42 6.33 11.87
N LEU A 4 -34.47 7.28 11.77
CA LEU A 4 -33.50 7.32 10.65
C LEU A 4 -32.48 6.17 10.68
N HIS A 5 -32.20 5.61 11.86
CA HIS A 5 -31.36 4.41 12.01
C HIS A 5 -32.14 3.13 11.66
N ALA A 6 -33.45 3.10 11.92
CA ALA A 6 -34.34 1.99 11.56
C ALA A 6 -34.59 1.88 10.03
N GLU A 7 -34.35 2.94 9.27
CA GLU A 7 -34.41 2.97 7.81
C GLU A 7 -33.13 2.44 7.11
N ASP A 8 -32.17 1.89 7.89
CA ASP A 8 -30.90 1.31 7.41
C ASP A 8 -30.03 2.31 6.61
N LEU A 9 -30.21 3.60 6.87
CA LEU A 9 -29.47 4.67 6.21
C LEU A 9 -28.03 4.77 6.74
N SER A 10 -27.07 4.90 5.81
CA SER A 10 -25.67 5.14 6.17
C SER A 10 -25.51 6.44 6.98
N LEU A 11 -24.50 6.48 7.86
CA LEU A 11 -24.15 7.68 8.64
C LEU A 11 -23.93 8.93 7.77
N SER A 12 -23.42 8.76 6.54
CA SER A 12 -23.29 9.85 5.57
C SER A 12 -24.63 10.34 5.02
N ALA A 13 -25.58 9.45 4.80
CA ALA A 13 -26.91 9.81 4.32
C ALA A 13 -27.66 10.60 5.40
N ILE A 14 -27.64 10.13 6.65
CA ILE A 14 -28.24 10.82 7.80
C ILE A 14 -27.64 12.22 8.00
N ALA A 15 -26.30 12.35 7.89
CA ALA A 15 -25.63 13.64 7.99
C ALA A 15 -26.05 14.62 6.89
N ARG A 16 -26.24 14.13 5.66
CA ARG A 16 -26.68 14.93 4.51
C ARG A 16 -28.14 15.37 4.66
N GLU A 17 -29.00 14.47 5.12
CA GLU A 17 -30.43 14.73 5.34
C GLU A 17 -30.65 15.76 6.44
N LEU A 18 -29.91 15.61 7.55
CA LEU A 18 -30.01 16.51 8.71
C LEU A 18 -29.19 17.81 8.55
N GLY A 19 -28.40 17.95 7.48
CA GLY A 19 -27.56 19.12 7.23
C GLY A 19 -26.45 19.34 8.28
N VAL A 20 -25.99 18.28 8.94
CA VAL A 20 -24.98 18.34 10.02
C VAL A 20 -23.71 17.59 9.66
N ALA A 21 -22.63 17.86 10.41
CA ALA A 21 -21.39 17.10 10.29
C ALA A 21 -21.60 15.62 10.67
N LYS A 22 -20.93 14.71 9.97
CA LYS A 22 -20.89 13.27 10.27
C LYS A 22 -20.46 12.97 11.71
N SER A 23 -19.56 13.78 12.27
CA SER A 23 -19.10 13.68 13.66
C SER A 23 -20.24 13.91 14.66
N THR A 24 -21.16 14.82 14.35
CA THR A 24 -22.35 15.10 15.18
C THR A 24 -23.29 13.90 15.20
N VAL A 25 -23.58 13.31 14.04
CA VAL A 25 -24.42 12.10 13.93
C VAL A 25 -23.78 10.90 14.64
N SER A 26 -22.47 10.73 14.50
CA SER A 26 -21.71 9.68 15.20
C SER A 26 -21.77 9.82 16.72
N ARG A 27 -21.71 11.06 17.22
CA ARG A 27 -21.83 11.34 18.65
C ARG A 27 -23.23 11.01 19.16
N TRP A 28 -24.28 11.46 18.47
CA TRP A 28 -25.66 11.12 18.83
C TRP A 28 -25.92 9.62 18.80
N ALA A 29 -25.39 8.90 17.81
CA ALA A 29 -25.52 7.45 17.74
C ALA A 29 -24.87 6.74 18.95
N LYS A 30 -23.71 7.23 19.41
CA LYS A 30 -23.07 6.72 20.63
C LYS A 30 -23.86 7.03 21.88
N GLU A 31 -24.42 8.24 21.99
CA GLU A 31 -25.27 8.65 23.10
C GLU A 31 -26.55 7.80 23.16
N ASP A 32 -27.10 7.41 22.00
CA ASP A 32 -28.29 6.55 21.85
C ASP A 32 -27.95 5.04 21.83
N ASN A 33 -26.69 4.66 22.03
CA ASN A 33 -26.20 3.27 22.00
C ASN A 33 -26.49 2.50 20.69
N LEU A 34 -26.52 3.22 19.57
CA LEU A 34 -26.73 2.70 18.22
C LEU A 34 -25.40 2.44 17.50
N SER A 35 -25.27 1.26 16.88
CA SER A 35 -24.14 0.93 16.01
C SER A 35 -24.54 0.96 14.54
N PHE A 36 -23.70 1.54 13.69
CA PHE A 36 -23.82 1.41 12.24
C PHE A 36 -23.05 0.19 11.76
N ASP A 37 -23.64 -0.57 10.85
CA ASP A 37 -22.92 -1.64 10.16
C ASP A 37 -21.76 -1.05 9.35
N ARG A 38 -20.55 -1.54 9.62
CA ARG A 38 -19.32 -1.14 8.94
C ARG A 38 -18.84 -2.19 7.94
N SER A 39 -19.52 -3.33 7.82
CA SER A 39 -19.18 -4.44 6.92
C SER A 39 -18.95 -3.94 5.50
N GLN A 40 -19.91 -3.21 4.93
CA GLN A 40 -19.83 -2.66 3.58
C GLN A 40 -18.65 -1.70 3.37
N THR A 41 -18.29 -0.92 4.41
CA THR A 41 -17.12 -0.04 4.33
C THR A 41 -15.82 -0.83 4.39
N ALA A 42 -15.76 -1.87 5.24
CA ALA A 42 -14.61 -2.76 5.33
C ALA A 42 -14.38 -3.52 4.02
N ASP A 43 -15.45 -4.06 3.40
CA ASP A 43 -15.40 -4.75 2.12
C ASP A 43 -14.95 -3.83 0.98
N ALA A 44 -15.47 -2.60 0.93
CA ALA A 44 -15.04 -1.59 -0.04
C ALA A 44 -13.56 -1.21 0.13
N VAL A 45 -13.07 -1.09 1.37
CA VAL A 45 -11.65 -0.83 1.66
C VAL A 45 -10.77 -2.02 1.27
N ALA A 46 -11.23 -3.25 1.52
CA ALA A 46 -10.52 -4.47 1.12
C ALA A 46 -10.41 -4.57 -0.41
N ALA A 47 -11.53 -4.39 -1.12
CA ALA A 47 -11.56 -4.35 -2.58
C ALA A 47 -10.63 -3.26 -3.14
N LYS A 48 -10.68 -2.05 -2.58
CA LYS A 48 -9.79 -0.95 -2.99
C LYS A 48 -8.32 -1.28 -2.75
N SER A 49 -8.00 -1.99 -1.68
CA SER A 49 -6.62 -2.40 -1.37
C SER A 49 -6.09 -3.41 -2.39
N ILE A 50 -6.93 -4.35 -2.85
CA ILE A 50 -6.62 -5.29 -3.93
C ILE A 50 -6.38 -4.54 -5.24
N ASP A 51 -7.27 -3.61 -5.60
CA ASP A 51 -7.11 -2.78 -6.81
C ASP A 51 -5.82 -1.97 -6.80
N LEU A 52 -5.47 -1.40 -5.64
CA LEU A 52 -4.23 -0.65 -5.47
C LEU A 52 -2.99 -1.55 -5.57
N ALA A 53 -3.06 -2.79 -5.08
CA ALA A 53 -1.99 -3.77 -5.26
C ALA A 53 -1.77 -4.10 -6.75
N ALA A 54 -2.84 -4.42 -7.46
CA ALA A 54 -2.78 -4.64 -8.91
C ALA A 54 -2.31 -3.39 -9.67
N GLY A 55 -2.71 -2.20 -9.23
CA GLY A 55 -2.24 -0.92 -9.77
C GLY A 55 -0.73 -0.71 -9.59
N ARG A 56 -0.17 -1.07 -8.43
CA ARG A 56 1.28 -1.01 -8.18
C ARG A 56 2.05 -1.95 -9.10
N GLN A 57 1.57 -3.17 -9.31
CA GLN A 57 2.21 -4.13 -10.21
C GLN A 57 2.22 -3.62 -11.66
N ARG A 58 1.09 -3.11 -12.16
CA ARG A 58 1.05 -2.51 -13.51
C ARG A 58 1.97 -1.31 -13.67
N LEU A 59 2.12 -0.50 -12.62
CA LEU A 59 3.06 0.63 -12.64
C LEU A 59 4.50 0.13 -12.69
N ALA A 60 4.83 -0.88 -11.89
CA ALA A 60 6.14 -1.52 -11.87
C ALA A 60 6.54 -2.07 -13.25
N GLU A 61 5.63 -2.80 -13.90
CA GLU A 61 5.83 -3.33 -15.26
C GLU A 61 6.12 -2.21 -16.28
N LYS A 62 5.35 -1.11 -16.22
CA LYS A 62 5.56 0.05 -17.10
C LYS A 62 6.91 0.73 -16.86
N MET A 63 7.31 0.88 -15.59
CA MET A 63 8.59 1.48 -15.23
C MET A 63 9.76 0.62 -15.71
N LEU A 64 9.64 -0.71 -15.58
CA LEU A 64 10.62 -1.66 -16.08
C LEU A 64 10.77 -1.53 -17.60
N ALA A 65 9.66 -1.69 -18.33
CA ALA A 65 9.67 -1.62 -19.79
C ALA A 65 10.20 -0.29 -20.33
N ALA A 66 9.86 0.83 -19.69
CA ALA A 66 10.40 2.13 -20.07
C ALA A 66 11.92 2.23 -19.80
N SER A 67 12.40 1.67 -18.69
CA SER A 67 13.82 1.66 -18.35
C SER A 67 14.64 0.78 -19.30
N GLU A 68 14.12 -0.40 -19.65
CA GLU A 68 14.70 -1.29 -20.67
C GLU A 68 14.77 -0.58 -22.02
N ALA A 69 13.67 0.00 -22.49
CA ALA A 69 13.63 0.71 -23.77
C ALA A 69 14.61 1.90 -23.83
N MET A 70 14.87 2.58 -22.70
CA MET A 70 15.89 3.63 -22.64
C MET A 70 17.31 3.06 -22.69
N LEU A 71 17.57 1.93 -22.02
CA LEU A 71 18.86 1.26 -22.04
C LEU A 71 19.19 0.68 -23.42
N ASP A 72 18.21 0.10 -24.11
CA ASP A 72 18.39 -0.46 -25.45
C ASP A 72 18.82 0.59 -26.48
N ARG A 73 18.46 1.86 -26.25
CA ARG A 73 18.74 2.99 -27.14
C ARG A 73 19.89 3.87 -26.66
N ILE A 74 20.62 3.47 -25.61
CA ILE A 74 21.60 4.34 -24.96
C ILE A 74 22.78 4.74 -25.88
N ASP A 75 23.08 3.89 -26.86
CA ASP A 75 24.15 4.08 -27.83
C ASP A 75 23.63 4.41 -29.25
N ASP A 76 22.32 4.66 -29.39
CA ASP A 76 21.73 5.12 -30.66
C ASP A 76 22.18 6.56 -31.00
N PRO A 77 22.15 6.95 -32.30
CA PRO A 77 22.34 8.33 -32.71
C PRO A 77 21.42 9.30 -31.96
N TYR A 78 21.98 10.44 -31.57
CA TYR A 78 21.29 11.40 -30.70
C TYR A 78 21.28 12.80 -31.31
N LEU A 79 20.08 13.33 -31.56
CA LEU A 79 19.90 14.69 -32.03
C LEU A 79 20.01 15.68 -30.87
N VAL A 80 21.08 16.48 -30.86
CA VAL A 80 21.17 17.65 -29.98
C VAL A 80 20.59 18.86 -30.69
N TYR A 81 19.87 19.70 -29.95
CA TYR A 81 19.38 20.97 -30.47
C TYR A 81 19.58 22.09 -29.46
N ASN A 82 19.74 23.31 -29.97
CA ASN A 82 19.82 24.51 -29.16
C ASN A 82 19.06 25.66 -29.83
N PHE A 83 18.45 26.50 -29.02
CA PHE A 83 17.93 27.80 -29.44
C PHE A 83 18.85 28.88 -28.88
N GLY A 84 19.27 29.85 -29.69
CA GLY A 84 20.14 30.91 -29.18
C GLY A 84 20.55 31.96 -30.20
N GLY A 85 21.43 32.86 -29.76
CA GLY A 85 21.78 34.06 -30.52
C GLY A 85 20.78 35.20 -30.32
N LYS A 86 21.06 36.33 -30.95
CA LYS A 86 20.24 37.56 -30.83
C LYS A 86 18.82 37.35 -31.35
N ASP A 87 18.67 36.53 -32.39
CA ASP A 87 17.40 36.30 -33.09
C ASP A 87 16.73 34.98 -32.66
N ASN A 88 17.28 34.29 -31.66
CA ASN A 88 16.77 33.04 -31.11
C ASN A 88 16.65 31.91 -32.14
N ASP A 89 17.70 31.71 -32.93
CA ASP A 89 17.73 30.72 -34.00
C ASP A 89 17.82 29.29 -33.46
N TYR A 90 17.11 28.39 -34.13
CA TYR A 90 17.21 26.95 -33.93
C TYR A 90 18.43 26.38 -34.65
N LYS A 91 19.20 25.56 -33.95
CA LYS A 91 20.28 24.74 -34.53
C LYS A 91 20.21 23.33 -33.98
N GLU A 92 20.48 22.36 -34.83
CA GLU A 92 20.53 20.95 -34.47
C GLU A 92 21.75 20.28 -35.08
N HIS A 93 22.21 19.21 -34.41
CA HIS A 93 23.29 18.36 -34.89
C HIS A 93 23.06 16.93 -34.40
N GLU A 94 23.29 15.96 -35.28
CA GLU A 94 23.20 14.54 -34.94
C GLU A 94 24.56 14.04 -34.45
N LEU A 95 24.56 13.44 -33.27
CA LEU A 95 25.73 12.79 -32.69
C LEU A 95 25.65 11.29 -32.94
N GLU A 96 26.80 10.62 -33.07
CA GLU A 96 26.86 9.16 -33.20
C GLU A 96 26.27 8.41 -31.99
N SER A 97 26.29 9.05 -30.82
CA SER A 97 25.69 8.52 -29.59
C SER A 97 25.29 9.64 -28.64
N ALA A 98 24.43 9.31 -27.67
CA ALA A 98 23.99 10.27 -26.66
C ALA A 98 25.18 10.86 -25.87
N PRO A 99 25.16 12.18 -25.54
CA PRO A 99 26.16 12.77 -24.66
C PRO A 99 26.27 12.04 -23.32
N VAL A 100 27.45 12.07 -22.71
CA VAL A 100 27.73 11.36 -21.43
C VAL A 100 26.71 11.67 -20.35
N GLU A 101 26.25 12.92 -20.24
CA GLU A 101 25.24 13.32 -19.24
C GLU A 101 23.87 12.69 -19.48
N VAL A 102 23.45 12.58 -20.74
CA VAL A 102 22.19 11.92 -21.10
C VAL A 102 22.29 10.42 -20.78
N ARG A 103 23.40 9.78 -21.14
CA ARG A 103 23.67 8.37 -20.82
C ARG A 103 23.67 8.13 -19.30
N ARG A 104 24.32 9.02 -18.53
CA ARG A 104 24.30 8.98 -17.06
C ARG A 104 22.89 9.05 -16.50
N ASN A 105 22.03 9.91 -17.06
CA ASN A 105 20.64 10.03 -16.65
C ASN A 105 19.83 8.76 -16.95
N VAL A 106 20.04 8.13 -18.12
CA VAL A 106 19.43 6.86 -18.48
C VAL A 106 19.83 5.76 -17.49
N ILE A 107 21.13 5.60 -17.24
CA ILE A 107 21.67 4.59 -16.30
C ILE A 107 21.14 4.83 -14.88
N THR A 108 21.10 6.09 -14.45
CA THR A 108 20.59 6.46 -13.11
C THR A 108 19.11 6.13 -12.98
N THR A 109 18.31 6.44 -14.02
CA THR A 109 16.89 6.09 -14.06
C THR A 109 16.68 4.59 -13.94
N ALA A 110 17.42 3.81 -14.72
CA ALA A 110 17.34 2.35 -14.68
C ALA A 110 17.75 1.77 -13.31
N ALA A 111 18.81 2.30 -12.69
CA ALA A 111 19.25 1.89 -11.37
C ALA A 111 18.20 2.17 -10.28
N ILE A 112 17.53 3.33 -10.34
CA ILE A 112 16.43 3.67 -9.42
C ILE A 112 15.25 2.72 -9.64
N THR A 113 14.84 2.48 -10.89
CA THR A 113 13.79 1.52 -11.20
C THR A 113 14.13 0.15 -10.62
N PHE A 114 15.34 -0.34 -10.85
CA PHE A 114 15.82 -1.61 -10.30
C PHE A 114 15.74 -1.66 -8.76
N ASP A 115 16.25 -0.66 -8.04
CA ASP A 115 16.16 -0.60 -6.56
C ASP A 115 14.70 -0.64 -6.07
N LYS A 116 13.79 0.07 -6.75
CA LYS A 116 12.38 0.10 -6.34
C LYS A 116 11.66 -1.21 -6.64
N LEU A 117 11.95 -1.85 -7.76
CA LEU A 117 11.34 -3.12 -8.14
C LEU A 117 11.85 -4.29 -7.30
N SER A 118 13.15 -4.33 -6.99
CA SER A 118 13.73 -5.36 -6.11
C SER A 118 13.06 -5.37 -4.73
N ARG A 119 12.75 -4.19 -4.18
CA ARG A 119 12.01 -4.07 -2.91
C ARG A 119 10.55 -4.53 -2.97
N ILE A 120 9.92 -4.51 -4.14
CA ILE A 120 8.56 -5.04 -4.32
C ILE A 120 8.61 -6.57 -4.22
N VAL A 121 9.59 -7.19 -4.88
CA VAL A 121 9.81 -8.64 -4.82
C VAL A 121 10.15 -9.09 -3.38
N GLU A 122 10.94 -8.31 -2.64
CA GLU A 122 11.26 -8.59 -1.23
C GLU A 122 10.07 -8.42 -0.27
N ARG A 123 9.03 -7.67 -0.66
CA ARG A 123 7.85 -7.39 0.16
C ARG A 123 6.71 -8.40 0.02
N ASP A 124 6.85 -9.38 -0.88
CA ASP A 124 6.08 -10.62 -0.89
C ASP A 124 6.92 -11.75 -0.28
N PRO A 125 7.31 -11.69 1.02
CA PRO A 125 7.90 -12.86 1.64
C PRO A 125 6.82 -13.94 1.69
N ASP A 126 7.20 -15.15 1.28
CA ASP A 126 6.43 -16.35 1.58
C ASP A 126 6.19 -16.42 3.10
N VAL A 127 5.01 -15.98 3.51
CA VAL A 127 4.59 -15.91 4.92
C VAL A 127 4.23 -17.28 5.48
N SER A 128 4.31 -18.35 4.69
CA SER A 128 4.08 -19.71 5.20
C SER A 128 5.05 -20.06 6.33
N GLY A 129 6.32 -19.66 6.22
CA GLY A 129 7.31 -19.80 7.27
C GLY A 129 6.98 -18.98 8.52
N ALA A 130 6.49 -17.74 8.34
CA ALA A 130 6.11 -16.87 9.45
C ALA A 130 4.83 -17.37 10.16
N GLN A 131 3.86 -17.91 9.43
CA GLN A 131 2.67 -18.54 9.99
C GLN A 131 3.02 -19.72 10.90
N SER A 132 3.96 -20.58 10.48
CA SER A 132 4.41 -21.72 11.29
C SER A 132 5.07 -21.28 12.61
N VAL A 133 5.86 -20.21 12.59
CA VAL A 133 6.47 -19.63 13.80
C VAL A 133 5.40 -19.06 14.73
N VAL A 134 4.42 -18.34 14.19
CA VAL A 134 3.31 -17.77 14.98
C VAL A 134 2.45 -18.86 15.61
N GLN A 135 2.14 -19.93 14.86
CA GLN A 135 1.41 -21.10 15.40
C GLN A 135 2.18 -21.80 16.52
N SER A 136 3.50 -21.94 16.36
CA SER A 136 4.35 -22.53 17.39
C SER A 136 4.36 -21.69 18.67
N LEU A 137 4.36 -20.36 18.53
CA LEU A 137 4.27 -19.42 19.65
C LEU A 137 2.91 -19.50 20.35
N GLU A 138 1.81 -19.52 19.57
CA GLU A 138 0.45 -19.68 20.10
C GLU A 138 0.32 -20.96 20.93
N ALA A 139 0.79 -22.08 20.41
CA ALA A 139 0.79 -23.36 21.12
C ALA A 139 1.57 -23.31 22.44
N GLY A 140 2.75 -22.67 22.44
CA GLY A 140 3.56 -22.50 23.64
C GLY A 140 2.90 -21.62 24.71
N ILE A 141 2.23 -20.54 24.30
CA ILE A 141 1.49 -19.65 25.21
C ILE A 141 0.29 -20.37 25.82
N LEU A 142 -0.45 -21.15 25.04
CA LEU A 142 -1.57 -21.95 25.54
C LEU A 142 -1.10 -23.00 26.57
N ALA A 143 -0.03 -23.73 26.26
CA ALA A 143 0.53 -24.70 27.19
C ALA A 143 1.01 -24.05 28.51
N ALA A 144 1.63 -22.88 28.43
CA ALA A 144 2.03 -22.13 29.62
C ALA A 144 0.81 -21.64 30.42
N ALA A 145 -0.24 -21.17 29.75
CA ALA A 145 -1.47 -20.73 30.40
C ALA A 145 -2.18 -21.88 31.14
N ASP A 146 -2.14 -23.10 30.59
CA ASP A 146 -2.70 -24.28 31.23
C ASP A 146 -1.93 -24.68 32.49
N ILE A 147 -0.60 -24.61 32.46
CA ILE A 147 0.25 -24.83 33.64
C ILE A 147 -0.06 -23.80 34.74
N LEU A 148 -0.23 -22.52 34.35
CA LEU A 148 -0.51 -21.43 35.28
C LEU A 148 -1.95 -21.47 35.84
N ARG A 149 -2.90 -22.14 35.16
CA ARG A 149 -4.28 -22.32 35.63
C ARG A 149 -4.48 -23.56 36.49
N ALA A 150 -3.54 -24.51 36.48
CA ALA A 150 -3.64 -25.68 37.33
C ALA A 150 -3.62 -25.22 38.80
N PRO A 151 -4.65 -25.55 39.61
CA PRO A 151 -4.68 -25.16 41.01
C PRO A 151 -3.51 -25.80 41.75
N GLU A 152 -2.88 -25.05 42.67
CA GLU A 152 -1.90 -25.58 43.62
C GLU A 152 -2.51 -26.82 44.28
N THR A 153 -2.00 -28.00 43.92
CA THR A 153 -2.44 -29.27 44.50
C THR A 153 -2.26 -29.16 46.00
N GLU A 154 -3.37 -29.15 46.75
CA GLU A 154 -3.40 -29.18 48.21
C GLU A 154 -2.42 -30.25 48.71
N ILE A 155 -1.35 -29.80 49.35
CA ILE A 155 -0.52 -30.67 50.19
C ILE A 155 -1.41 -30.99 51.40
N THR A 156 -2.13 -32.10 51.31
CA THR A 156 -2.80 -32.70 52.46
C THR A 156 -1.73 -33.35 53.32
N GLU A 157 -1.38 -32.68 54.42
CA GLU A 157 -0.70 -33.30 55.56
C GLU A 157 -1.57 -34.45 56.09
N GLU A 158 -1.04 -35.68 56.06
CA GLU A 158 -1.55 -36.76 56.90
C GLU A 158 -0.43 -37.33 57.78
N ALA A 159 -0.63 -37.10 59.08
CA ALA A 159 -0.27 -37.88 60.28
C ALA A 159 1.20 -38.09 60.67
#